data_AF-A0A918P410-F1
#
_entry.id   AF-A0A918P410-F1
#
_cell.length_a   1.000
_cell.length_b   1.000
_cell.length_c   1.000
_cell.angle_alpha   90.00
_cell.angle_beta   90.00
_cell.angle_gamma   90.00
#
_symmetry.space_group_name_H-M   'P 1'
#
loop_
_entity.id
_entity.type
_entity.pdbx_description
1 polymer ?
#
loop_
_entity_poly.entity_id
_entity_poly.type
_entity_poly.pdbx_seq_one_letter_code
_entity_poly.pdbx_strand_id
1 'polypeptide(L)' 'MAESAPAPGGRATDAEVATARELARGDRVTGMAAWQAELVHKGVTYDVVVDTTRSVALNCARDIARHVP' A
#
# COMPACT_ATOMS: atom_id res chain seq x y z
N MET A 1 7.82 -12.77 -17.76
CA MET A 1 8.11 -12.12 -16.46
C MET A 1 7.25 -12.83 -15.45
N ALA A 2 7.77 -13.90 -14.85
CA ALA A 2 7.03 -14.68 -13.87
C ALA A 2 6.97 -13.87 -12.57
N GLU A 3 5.75 -13.60 -12.10
CA GLU A 3 5.54 -13.01 -10.79
C GLU A 3 6.02 -14.02 -9.74
N SER A 4 7.08 -13.65 -9.01
CA SER A 4 7.63 -14.48 -7.96
C SER A 4 6.56 -14.59 -6.87
N ALA A 5 6.02 -15.80 -6.65
CA ALA A 5 5.29 -16.07 -5.43
C ALA A 5 6.21 -15.73 -4.23
N PRO A 6 5.69 -15.11 -3.15
CA PRO A 6 6.52 -14.83 -1.99
C PRO A 6 7.01 -16.15 -1.38
N ALA A 7 8.30 -16.19 -1.05
CA ALA A 7 8.89 -17.33 -0.36
C ALA A 7 8.14 -17.61 0.95
N PRO A 8 7.98 -18.88 1.39
CA PRO A 8 7.37 -19.18 2.68
C PRO A 8 8.20 -18.52 3.80
N GLY A 9 7.62 -17.52 4.46
CA GLY A 9 8.27 -16.67 5.47
C GLY A 9 8.68 -15.26 5.01
N GLY A 10 8.49 -14.93 3.73
CA GLY A 10 8.73 -13.59 3.18
C GLY A 10 7.60 -12.61 3.52
N ARG A 11 7.96 -11.37 3.90
CA ARG A 11 6.99 -10.29 4.09
C ARG A 11 6.54 -9.75 2.74
N ALA A 12 5.23 -9.65 2.53
CA ALA A 12 4.66 -9.05 1.33
C ALA A 12 5.05 -7.57 1.20
N THR A 13 5.35 -7.16 -0.03
CA THR A 13 5.60 -5.80 -0.45
C THR A 13 4.31 -4.97 -0.47
N ASP A 14 4.46 -3.64 -0.49
CA ASP A 14 3.32 -2.72 -0.55
C ASP A 14 2.49 -2.93 -1.82
N ALA A 15 3.15 -3.25 -2.95
CA ALA A 15 2.50 -3.58 -4.22
C ALA A 15 1.67 -4.86 -4.13
N GLU A 16 2.21 -5.94 -3.55
CA GLU A 16 1.48 -7.21 -3.38
C GLU A 16 0.25 -7.04 -2.49
N VAL A 17 0.38 -6.29 -1.39
CA VAL A 17 -0.74 -6.00 -0.49
C VAL A 17 -1.81 -5.16 -1.19
N ALA A 18 -1.40 -4.15 -1.97
CA ALA A 18 -2.33 -3.29 -2.72
C ALA A 18 -3.08 -4.07 -3.81
N THR A 19 -2.40 -4.95 -4.55
CA THR A 19 -3.01 -5.85 -5.55
C THR A 19 -4.01 -6.80 -4.92
N ALA A 20 -3.66 -7.44 -3.78
CA ALA A 20 -4.59 -8.32 -3.08
C ALA A 20 -5.88 -7.60 -2.67
N ARG A 21 -5.76 -6.34 -2.20
CA ARG A 21 -6.92 -5.51 -1.84
C ARG A 21 -7.75 -5.07 -3.04
N GLU A 22 -7.11 -4.77 -4.16
CA GLU A 22 -7.78 -4.43 -5.42
C GLU A 22 -8.65 -5.60 -5.91
N LEU A 23 -8.08 -6.81 -5.94
CA LEU A 23 -8.79 -8.03 -6.29
C LEU A 23 -9.96 -8.30 -5.34
N ALA A 24 -9.73 -8.16 -4.03
CA ALA A 24 -10.77 -8.37 -3.02
C ALA A 24 -11.94 -7.37 -3.14
N ARG A 25 -11.70 -6.17 -3.67
CA ARG A 25 -12.76 -5.18 -3.89
C ARG A 25 -13.67 -5.54 -5.07
N GLY A 26 -13.13 -6.20 -6.09
CA GLY A 26 -13.89 -6.84 -7.17
C GLY A 26 -14.50 -5.92 -8.23
N ASP A 27 -14.52 -4.61 -8.02
CA ASP A 27 -15.12 -3.61 -8.92
C ASP A 27 -14.08 -2.71 -9.62
N ARG A 28 -12.77 -2.99 -9.46
CA ARG A 28 -11.67 -2.21 -10.04
C ARG A 28 -11.10 -2.86 -11.31
N VAL A 29 -10.58 -2.01 -12.18
CA VAL A 29 -9.65 -2.44 -13.23
C VAL A 29 -8.38 -2.97 -12.56
N THR A 30 -8.05 -4.23 -12.83
CA THR A 30 -6.92 -4.92 -12.21
C THR A 30 -5.57 -4.42 -12.72
N GLY A 31 -4.56 -4.40 -11.85
CA GLY A 31 -3.18 -4.03 -12.16
C GLY A 31 -2.86 -2.56 -11.87
N MET A 32 -3.87 -1.72 -11.62
CA MET A 32 -3.65 -0.32 -11.30
C MET A 32 -2.96 -0.16 -9.95
N ALA A 33 -3.40 -0.91 -8.94
CA ALA A 33 -2.82 -0.87 -7.61
C ALA A 33 -1.32 -1.24 -7.60
N ALA A 34 -0.92 -2.28 -8.33
CA ALA A 34 0.48 -2.68 -8.46
C ALA A 34 1.32 -1.58 -9.12
N TRP A 35 0.84 -1.03 -10.25
CA TRP A 35 1.57 -0.02 -11.02
C TRP A 35 1.77 1.28 -10.24
N GLN A 36 0.79 1.66 -9.42
CA GLN A 36 0.82 2.90 -8.68
C GLN A 36 1.60 2.82 -7.37
N ALA A 37 1.71 1.64 -6.75
CA ALA A 37 2.23 1.46 -5.39
C ALA A 37 3.59 2.12 -5.12
N GLU A 38 4.50 2.13 -6.10
CA GLU A 38 5.80 2.82 -5.97
C GLU A 38 5.84 4.13 -6.77
N LEU A 39 5.29 4.12 -7.98
CA LEU A 39 5.48 5.19 -8.97
C LEU A 39 4.98 6.55 -8.45
N VAL A 40 3.87 6.57 -7.72
CA VAL A 40 3.23 7.82 -7.26
C VAL A 40 3.95 8.48 -6.09
N HIS A 41 4.85 7.77 -5.42
CA HIS A 41 5.59 8.29 -4.26
C HIS A 41 7.03 8.68 -4.60
N LYS A 42 7.53 8.27 -5.77
CA LYS A 42 8.91 8.53 -6.18
C LYS A 42 9.18 10.03 -6.31
N GLY A 43 10.15 10.52 -5.55
CA GLY A 43 10.57 11.92 -5.56
C GLY A 43 9.63 12.88 -4.82
N VAL A 44 8.62 12.35 -4.12
CA VAL A 44 7.70 13.15 -3.30
C VAL A 44 8.17 13.15 -1.85
N THR A 45 8.21 14.33 -1.25
CA THR A 45 8.45 14.51 0.19
C THR A 45 7.12 14.77 0.88
N TYR A 46 6.85 14.04 1.95
CA TYR A 46 5.66 14.22 2.78
C TYR A 46 6.07 14.63 4.19
N ASP A 47 5.27 15.48 4.82
CA ASP A 47 5.42 15.80 6.25
C ASP A 47 5.06 14.59 7.13
N VAL A 48 4.17 13.72 6.65
CA VAL A 48 3.71 12.52 7.34
C VAL A 48 3.59 11.35 6.36
N VAL A 49 4.08 10.17 6.76
CA VAL A 49 3.94 8.92 6.01
C VAL A 49 3.28 7.87 6.91
N VAL A 50 2.27 7.17 6.38
CA VAL A 50 1.57 6.08 7.08
C VAL A 50 1.63 4.79 6.26
N ASP A 51 1.96 3.68 6.92
CA ASP A 51 2.04 2.35 6.30
C ASP A 51 0.73 1.58 6.53
N THR A 52 -0.13 1.53 5.51
CA THR A 52 -1.40 0.80 5.58
C THR A 52 -1.24 -0.72 5.42
N THR A 53 -0.04 -1.24 5.13
CA THR A 53 0.22 -2.68 5.11
C THR A 53 0.29 -3.26 6.52
N ARG A 54 0.60 -2.42 7.51
CA ARG A 54 0.81 -2.81 8.92
C ARG A 54 -0.14 -2.18 9.91
N SER A 55 -1.00 -1.26 9.48
CA SER A 55 -1.91 -0.53 10.36
C SER A 55 -3.32 -0.45 9.78
N VAL A 56 -4.30 -0.36 10.67
CA VAL A 56 -5.71 -0.16 10.30
C VAL A 56 -5.99 1.33 10.05
N ALA A 57 -7.00 1.61 9.24
CA ALA A 57 -7.36 2.98 8.82
C ALA A 57 -7.53 3.96 10.01
N LEU A 58 -8.14 3.52 11.11
CA LEU A 58 -8.33 4.35 12.30
C LEU A 58 -6.99 4.78 12.95
N ASN A 59 -5.99 3.92 12.94
CA ASN A 59 -4.68 4.24 13.50
C ASN A 59 -3.91 5.20 12.57
N CYS A 60 -3.94 4.96 11.26
CA CYS A 60 -3.38 5.90 10.29
C CYS A 60 -4.02 7.29 10.42
N ALA A 61 -5.34 7.37 10.58
CA ALA A 61 -6.05 8.62 10.77
C ALA A 61 -5.60 9.36 12.05
N ARG A 62 -5.40 8.63 13.16
CA ARG A 62 -4.87 9.19 14.41
C ARG A 62 -3.44 9.71 14.25
N ASP A 63 -2.59 8.97 13.53
CA ASP A 63 -1.21 9.39 13.30
C ASP A 63 -1.15 10.66 12.44
N ILE A 64 -2.00 10.76 11.41
CA ILE A 64 -2.14 12.00 10.62
C ILE A 64 -2.63 13.15 11.51
N ALA A 65 -3.66 12.94 12.32
CA ALA A 65 -4.26 13.98 13.16
C ALA A 65 -3.28 14.61 14.16
N ARG A 66 -2.23 13.88 14.60
CA ARG A 66 -1.19 14.41 15.49
C ARG A 66 -0.32 15.50 14.85
N HIS A 67 -0.36 15.63 13.53
CA HIS A 67 0.45 16.59 12.77
C HIS A 67 -0.38 17.77 12.26
N VAL A 68 -1.67 17.83 12.62
CA VAL A 68 -2.58 18.93 12.27
C VAL A 68 -2.89 19.71 13.55
N PRO A 69 -2.68 21.04 13.58
CA PRO A 69 -2.93 21.88 14.76
C PRO A 69 -4.42 22.08 15.07
#